data_AF-A0A958VIQ2-F1
#
_entry.id   AF-A0A958VIQ2-F1
#
_cell.length_a   1.000
_cell.length_b   1.000
_cell.length_c   1.000
_cell.angle_alpha   90.00
_cell.angle_beta   90.00
_cell.angle_gamma   90.00
#
_symmetry.space_group_name_H-M   'P 1'
#
loop_
_entity.id
_entity.type
_entity.pdbx_description
1 polymer ?
#
loop_
_entity_poly.entity_id
_entity_poly.type
_entity_poly.pdbx_seq_one_letter_code
_entity_poly.pdbx_strand_id
1 'polypeptide(L)'
;MKRIFYLAVISSIMWNCQSPGEGETSTQNADSNLFIMKFNDVHTFSQPEVARITHLEWDANVDFENKMIDAVAKYNIWTSDEASEIFFDTKNDMEILDVLADDAPAKFSIGDEVEHLGRPLRVEVLPSTKTISITYKTNPKAAALQWLSPQQTANKTAPFLFTQSQAILCRSWIPIQDGPGIRFTYNAKVRVPTGLMALMSAKNPQTKSKDGVYSFTMTQPVPAYLMALTVGDVDYKQLGAHTGIYAESSMMEKSANEFAEMEDMLIAAEKLYGKYQWEVYDMIILPPSFPFGGMENPRLTFATPTILAGDRSLTALVAHELAHSWSGNLVTNATWDDFWLNEGFTVYFERRIMESLYGADYAEMLAQLGYQDLQETVEGFLEKNQARDTHLKLDLKDRDPDDGMSDIAYEKGYFMLRLLEKAVGREQWDAFLKDYFQTNAFKVMTTEAFVDHLKTNLLGDMKYDELKLDAWIYGPGLPDNCPTPESNKFTIVEKQISDWQNGTALTELETNNWSSHEWLHFVRYLPVGLTYIQMKQLDETFGFTKSGNSEILAAWFQHTIANNYKPADQVMSDFLVNVGRRKFLTPTYKALLAAGKKDQAIAIYNIARPNYHSVATQTMDELLGVK
;
A
#
# COMPACT_ATOMS: atom_id res chain seq x y z
N MET A 1 -1.26 73.80 0.53
CA MET A 1 -2.45 73.85 -0.36
C MET A 1 -2.29 72.78 -1.46
N LYS A 2 -3.28 72.53 -2.33
CA LYS A 2 -3.31 71.33 -3.19
C LYS A 2 -2.51 71.45 -4.51
N ARG A 3 -1.92 70.30 -4.90
CA ARG A 3 -1.57 69.80 -6.26
C ARG A 3 -0.43 70.47 -7.06
N ILE A 4 0.41 69.60 -7.61
CA ILE A 4 1.34 69.81 -8.73
C ILE A 4 0.66 69.27 -10.00
N PHE A 5 1.00 69.81 -11.18
CA PHE A 5 0.45 69.43 -12.48
C PHE A 5 1.41 68.56 -13.32
N TYR A 6 0.87 67.74 -14.21
CA TYR A 6 1.61 66.97 -15.23
C TYR A 6 1.52 67.64 -16.61
N LEU A 7 2.62 67.61 -17.38
CA LEU A 7 2.75 67.76 -18.85
C LEU A 7 4.22 67.44 -19.20
N ALA A 8 4.66 66.52 -20.07
CA ALA A 8 4.12 65.76 -21.22
C ALA A 8 4.28 66.41 -22.62
N VAL A 9 5.33 66.00 -23.35
CA VAL A 9 5.62 66.17 -24.80
C VAL A 9 6.60 65.02 -25.18
N ILE A 10 6.47 64.10 -26.18
CA ILE A 10 5.81 64.01 -27.52
C ILE A 10 6.74 64.54 -28.65
N SER A 11 7.17 63.80 -29.70
CA SER A 11 6.94 62.43 -30.23
C SER A 11 8.29 61.89 -30.79
N SER A 12 8.50 60.97 -31.76
CA SER A 12 7.78 60.29 -32.88
C SER A 12 8.59 58.99 -33.25
N ILE A 13 8.43 58.16 -34.31
CA ILE A 13 7.88 58.24 -35.68
C ILE A 13 7.13 56.93 -36.10
N MET A 14 5.97 57.12 -36.74
CA MET A 14 5.19 56.28 -37.70
C MET A 14 4.97 54.75 -37.54
N TRP A 15 3.68 54.41 -37.36
CA TRP A 15 2.84 53.44 -38.13
C TRP A 15 3.45 52.21 -38.84
N ASN A 16 2.82 51.05 -38.60
CA ASN A 16 1.77 50.54 -39.51
C ASN A 16 0.71 49.72 -38.73
N CYS A 17 -0.44 49.38 -39.32
CA CYS A 17 -1.52 48.62 -38.67
C CYS A 17 -1.91 47.35 -39.45
N GLN A 18 -2.00 46.20 -38.77
CA GLN A 18 -3.01 45.16 -39.04
C GLN A 18 -3.19 44.19 -37.85
N SER A 19 -4.20 43.32 -37.98
CA SER A 19 -4.87 42.55 -36.92
C SER A 19 -4.06 41.34 -36.38
N PRO A 20 -4.44 40.72 -35.24
CA PRO A 20 -3.54 39.79 -34.54
C PRO A 20 -3.39 38.46 -35.29
N GLY A 21 -2.13 38.06 -35.49
CA GLY A 21 -1.78 36.69 -35.85
C GLY A 21 -1.78 35.77 -34.63
N GLU A 22 -1.85 34.46 -34.88
CA GLU A 22 -1.82 33.43 -33.85
C GLU A 22 -0.46 33.44 -33.14
N GLY A 23 -0.47 33.50 -31.82
CA GLY A 23 0.74 33.46 -31.01
C GLY A 23 1.27 32.03 -30.92
N GLU A 24 2.36 31.72 -31.63
CA GLU A 24 3.09 30.47 -31.48
C GLU A 24 3.42 30.25 -29.99
N THR A 25 2.86 29.20 -29.40
CA THR A 25 3.20 28.78 -28.05
C THR A 25 4.55 28.09 -28.10
N SER A 26 5.62 28.83 -27.78
CA SER A 26 6.97 28.32 -27.76
C SER A 26 7.11 27.24 -26.68
N THR A 27 7.07 25.99 -27.11
CA THR A 27 7.39 24.80 -26.30
C THR A 27 8.87 24.82 -25.96
N GLN A 28 9.26 25.63 -24.98
CA GLN A 28 10.60 25.57 -24.38
C GLN A 28 10.73 24.26 -23.60
N ASN A 29 11.70 23.46 -23.99
CA ASN A 29 11.92 22.08 -23.52
C ASN A 29 11.82 21.95 -21.99
N ALA A 30 10.88 21.12 -21.52
CA ALA A 30 10.90 20.60 -20.15
C ALA A 30 11.99 19.53 -19.97
N ASP A 31 12.44 18.90 -21.05
CA ASP A 31 13.53 17.93 -21.08
C ASP A 31 14.92 18.60 -21.07
N SER A 32 15.50 18.79 -19.88
CA SER A 32 16.98 18.87 -19.73
C SER A 32 17.54 18.77 -18.30
N ASN A 33 16.73 18.74 -17.23
CA ASN A 33 17.25 18.84 -15.84
C ASN A 33 16.57 17.92 -14.81
N LEU A 34 16.19 16.70 -15.22
CA LEU A 34 16.15 15.59 -14.26
C LEU A 34 17.59 15.26 -13.87
N PHE A 35 17.97 15.55 -12.63
CA PHE A 35 19.14 14.90 -12.01
C PHE A 35 18.85 13.40 -11.99
N ILE A 36 19.45 12.64 -12.92
CA ILE A 36 19.39 11.19 -12.91
C ILE A 36 20.27 10.72 -11.75
N MET A 37 19.63 10.51 -10.61
CA MET A 37 20.22 9.82 -9.46
C MET A 37 20.75 8.47 -9.96
N LYS A 38 22.03 8.18 -9.75
CA LYS A 38 22.62 6.91 -10.17
C LYS A 38 22.49 5.91 -9.04
N PHE A 39 21.69 4.88 -9.29
CA PHE A 39 21.50 3.71 -8.45
C PHE A 39 21.61 2.46 -9.35
N ASN A 40 21.77 1.30 -8.75
CA ASN A 40 21.77 0.01 -9.44
C ASN A 40 20.71 -0.87 -8.77
N ASP A 41 19.53 -0.94 -9.37
CA ASP A 41 18.48 -1.85 -8.90
C ASP A 41 18.85 -3.29 -9.28
N VAL A 42 19.03 -4.15 -8.28
CA VAL A 42 19.43 -5.56 -8.47
C VAL A 42 18.24 -6.47 -8.81
N HIS A 43 17.00 -5.95 -8.77
CA HIS A 43 15.79 -6.74 -8.98
C HIS A 43 15.17 -6.55 -10.37
N THR A 44 15.76 -5.74 -11.25
CA THR A 44 15.33 -5.58 -12.65
C THR A 44 16.46 -5.93 -13.63
N PHE A 45 16.09 -6.44 -14.80
CA PHE A 45 17.00 -6.57 -15.94
C PHE A 45 17.17 -5.24 -16.72
N SER A 46 16.41 -4.21 -16.36
CA SER A 46 16.37 -2.92 -17.04
C SER A 46 17.63 -2.09 -16.82
N GLN A 47 18.06 -1.38 -17.87
CA GLN A 47 19.19 -0.44 -17.85
C GLN A 47 18.67 0.97 -18.16
N PRO A 48 18.00 1.65 -17.22
CA PRO A 48 17.24 2.88 -17.50
C PRO A 48 18.09 4.10 -17.87
N GLU A 49 19.42 4.01 -17.70
CA GLU A 49 20.44 4.93 -18.18
C GLU A 49 20.90 4.66 -19.63
N VAL A 50 20.63 3.47 -20.17
CA VAL A 50 20.86 3.10 -21.57
C VAL A 50 19.59 3.29 -22.39
N ALA A 51 18.47 2.70 -21.97
CA ALA A 51 17.17 2.82 -22.61
C ALA A 51 16.02 2.60 -21.60
N ARG A 52 15.03 3.50 -21.58
CA ARG A 52 13.88 3.42 -20.67
C ARG A 52 12.54 3.76 -21.29
N ILE A 53 11.48 3.16 -20.75
CA ILE A 53 10.09 3.56 -21.01
C ILE A 53 9.80 4.94 -20.40
N THR A 54 8.91 5.71 -21.03
CA THR A 54 8.45 7.03 -20.54
C THR A 54 6.93 7.17 -20.56
N HIS A 55 6.26 6.46 -21.47
CA HIS A 55 4.81 6.32 -21.52
C HIS A 55 4.40 4.91 -21.96
N LEU A 56 3.25 4.43 -21.52
CA LEU A 56 2.63 3.18 -21.94
C LEU A 56 1.19 3.42 -22.45
N GLU A 57 0.93 3.09 -23.72
CA GLU A 57 -0.40 2.87 -24.28
C GLU A 57 -0.72 1.36 -24.19
N TRP A 58 -1.66 0.96 -23.34
CA TRP A 58 -2.01 -0.44 -23.09
C TRP A 58 -3.43 -0.78 -23.58
N ASP A 59 -3.58 -1.61 -24.62
CA ASP A 59 -4.90 -2.07 -25.11
C ASP A 59 -5.08 -3.57 -24.80
N ALA A 60 -6.04 -3.89 -23.92
CA ALA A 60 -6.14 -5.20 -23.25
C ALA A 60 -7.55 -5.81 -23.25
N ASN A 61 -7.60 -7.14 -23.11
CA ASN A 61 -8.81 -7.93 -22.96
C ASN A 61 -8.70 -8.92 -21.79
N VAL A 62 -9.59 -8.81 -20.81
CA VAL A 62 -9.61 -9.64 -19.59
C VAL A 62 -10.52 -10.85 -19.78
N ASP A 63 -9.91 -12.03 -19.87
CA ASP A 63 -10.60 -13.31 -20.07
C ASP A 63 -10.70 -14.09 -18.75
N PHE A 64 -11.90 -14.11 -18.17
CA PHE A 64 -12.23 -14.86 -16.95
C PHE A 64 -12.42 -16.36 -17.14
N GLU A 65 -12.65 -16.84 -18.37
CA GLU A 65 -12.81 -18.26 -18.67
C GLU A 65 -11.44 -18.94 -18.73
N ASN A 66 -10.49 -18.33 -19.45
CA ASN A 66 -9.11 -18.82 -19.57
C ASN A 66 -8.16 -18.27 -18.49
N LYS A 67 -8.61 -17.35 -17.62
CA LYS A 67 -7.80 -16.66 -16.59
C LYS A 67 -6.55 -16.03 -17.19
N MET A 68 -6.77 -15.22 -18.21
CA MET A 68 -5.76 -14.65 -19.10
C MET A 68 -6.05 -13.17 -19.38
N ILE A 69 -4.99 -12.38 -19.58
CA ILE A 69 -5.09 -11.08 -20.23
C ILE A 69 -4.37 -11.20 -21.58
N ASP A 70 -5.08 -10.89 -22.66
CA ASP A 70 -4.56 -10.79 -24.04
C ASP A 70 -4.42 -9.29 -24.35
N ALA A 71 -3.21 -8.82 -24.68
CA ALA A 71 -2.93 -7.39 -24.72
C ALA A 71 -1.81 -6.98 -25.68
N VAL A 72 -1.86 -5.70 -26.06
CA VAL A 72 -0.76 -4.97 -26.69
C VAL A 72 -0.31 -3.87 -25.75
N ALA A 73 0.98 -3.84 -25.41
CA ALA A 73 1.62 -2.74 -24.69
C ALA A 73 2.53 -1.98 -25.65
N LYS A 74 2.18 -0.74 -25.99
CA LYS A 74 3.01 0.16 -26.80
C LYS A 74 3.65 1.23 -25.93
N TYR A 75 4.97 1.17 -25.82
CA TYR A 75 5.79 2.09 -25.05
C TYR A 75 6.32 3.21 -25.93
N ASN A 76 6.28 4.44 -25.41
CA ASN A 76 7.24 5.47 -25.82
C ASN A 76 8.53 5.26 -25.02
N ILE A 77 9.69 5.34 -25.67
CA ILE A 77 10.99 5.12 -25.04
C ILE A 77 11.96 6.29 -25.24
N TRP A 78 12.85 6.47 -24.26
CA TRP A 78 14.10 7.20 -24.39
C TRP A 78 15.27 6.22 -24.57
N THR A 79 16.25 6.63 -25.37
CA THR A 79 17.45 5.86 -25.72
C THR A 79 18.67 6.77 -25.67
N SER A 80 19.77 6.29 -25.10
CA SER A 80 21.09 6.93 -25.19
C SER A 80 21.72 6.79 -26.59
N ASP A 81 22.78 7.55 -26.86
CA ASP A 81 23.56 7.45 -28.11
C ASP A 81 24.29 6.10 -28.28
N GLU A 82 24.43 5.33 -27.19
CA GLU A 82 25.07 4.01 -27.16
C GLU A 82 24.05 2.85 -27.12
N ALA A 83 22.74 3.15 -27.09
CA ALA A 83 21.68 2.16 -26.99
C ALA A 83 21.59 1.26 -28.25
N SER A 84 21.84 -0.03 -28.06
CA SER A 84 21.62 -1.08 -29.07
C SER A 84 20.55 -2.09 -28.67
N GLU A 85 20.07 -2.02 -27.42
CA GLU A 85 19.05 -2.89 -26.84
C GLU A 85 18.25 -2.17 -25.75
N ILE A 86 17.04 -2.64 -25.52
CA ILE A 86 16.24 -2.35 -24.33
C ILE A 86 15.80 -3.67 -23.70
N PHE A 87 15.78 -3.71 -22.37
CA PHE A 87 15.30 -4.84 -21.59
C PHE A 87 13.95 -4.52 -20.96
N PHE A 88 13.09 -5.53 -20.90
CA PHE A 88 11.86 -5.57 -20.13
C PHE A 88 11.90 -6.80 -19.22
N ASP A 89 11.36 -6.69 -18.00
CA ASP A 89 11.17 -7.81 -17.09
C ASP A 89 9.91 -8.61 -17.48
N THR A 90 10.01 -9.94 -17.44
CA THR A 90 8.88 -10.86 -17.64
C THR A 90 8.94 -11.98 -16.60
N LYS A 91 7.81 -12.57 -16.19
CA LYS A 91 7.79 -13.65 -15.17
C LYS A 91 6.67 -14.67 -15.44
N ASN A 92 6.80 -15.86 -14.85
CA ASN A 92 5.83 -16.96 -14.93
C ASN A 92 5.56 -17.52 -16.35
N ASP A 93 6.53 -17.51 -17.25
CA ASP A 93 6.38 -17.93 -18.67
C ASP A 93 5.24 -17.18 -19.41
N MET A 94 5.28 -15.84 -19.40
CA MET A 94 4.41 -14.99 -20.23
C MET A 94 4.63 -15.26 -21.73
N GLU A 95 3.55 -15.38 -22.50
CA GLU A 95 3.63 -15.67 -23.95
C GLU A 95 3.81 -14.36 -24.73
N ILE A 96 5.02 -14.11 -25.25
CA ILE A 96 5.31 -13.00 -26.16
C ILE A 96 5.03 -13.44 -27.60
N LEU A 97 4.09 -12.77 -28.27
CA LEU A 97 3.55 -13.15 -29.58
C LEU A 97 4.18 -12.38 -30.74
N ASP A 98 4.40 -11.08 -30.56
CA ASP A 98 5.02 -10.19 -31.56
C ASP A 98 5.68 -8.98 -30.88
N VAL A 99 6.76 -8.46 -31.48
CA VAL A 99 7.46 -7.25 -31.00
C VAL A 99 7.81 -6.36 -32.19
N LEU A 100 7.32 -5.11 -32.14
CA LEU A 100 7.61 -4.07 -33.13
C LEU A 100 8.47 -2.96 -32.51
N ALA A 101 9.37 -2.39 -33.30
CA ALA A 101 10.07 -1.14 -33.01
C ALA A 101 9.71 -0.11 -34.10
N ASP A 102 9.20 1.05 -33.71
CA ASP A 102 8.66 2.08 -34.61
C ASP A 102 7.71 1.52 -35.68
N ASP A 103 6.79 0.67 -35.23
CA ASP A 103 5.76 -0.04 -36.02
C ASP A 103 6.30 -0.98 -37.13
N ALA A 104 7.59 -1.36 -37.07
CA ALA A 104 8.21 -2.39 -37.90
C ALA A 104 8.70 -3.59 -37.04
N PRO A 105 8.75 -4.84 -37.57
CA PRO A 105 9.17 -6.00 -36.78
C PRO A 105 10.58 -5.89 -36.20
N ALA A 106 10.70 -6.03 -34.89
CA ALA A 106 11.97 -5.98 -34.16
C ALA A 106 12.55 -7.38 -33.95
N LYS A 107 13.87 -7.47 -33.75
CA LYS A 107 14.48 -8.69 -33.22
C LYS A 107 14.42 -8.67 -31.69
N PHE A 108 13.97 -9.76 -31.09
CA PHE A 108 13.92 -9.93 -29.65
C PHE A 108 14.39 -11.34 -29.24
N SER A 109 14.74 -11.49 -27.97
CA SER A 109 15.08 -12.77 -27.35
C SER A 109 14.67 -12.77 -25.88
N ILE A 110 14.03 -13.86 -25.42
CA ILE A 110 13.78 -14.12 -24.01
C ILE A 110 14.99 -14.90 -23.46
N GLY A 111 15.54 -14.46 -22.33
CA GLY A 111 16.66 -15.11 -21.66
C GLY A 111 16.27 -16.29 -20.77
N ASP A 112 17.27 -16.81 -20.07
CA ASP A 112 17.10 -17.83 -19.02
C ASP A 112 16.32 -17.27 -17.81
N GLU A 113 15.71 -18.16 -17.03
CA GLU A 113 15.02 -17.81 -15.79
C GLU A 113 16.04 -17.53 -14.67
N VAL A 114 15.92 -16.38 -14.02
CA VAL A 114 16.63 -16.02 -12.79
C VAL A 114 15.64 -16.09 -11.63
N GLU A 115 16.07 -16.71 -10.53
CA GLU A 115 15.27 -16.89 -9.33
C GLU A 115 14.77 -15.54 -8.79
N HIS A 116 13.52 -15.50 -8.31
CA HIS A 116 12.74 -14.29 -7.97
C HIS A 116 12.45 -13.32 -9.14
N LEU A 117 13.40 -13.05 -10.05
CA LEU A 117 13.28 -11.98 -11.04
C LEU A 117 12.45 -12.35 -12.28
N GLY A 118 12.44 -13.62 -12.68
CA GLY A 118 11.84 -14.09 -13.93
C GLY A 118 12.85 -14.12 -15.09
N ARG A 119 12.46 -13.63 -16.28
CA ARG A 119 13.29 -13.65 -17.49
C ARG A 119 13.44 -12.25 -18.11
N PRO A 120 14.63 -11.90 -18.64
CA PRO A 120 14.79 -10.70 -19.45
C PRO A 120 14.20 -10.91 -20.84
N LEU A 121 13.28 -10.03 -21.25
CA LEU A 121 12.91 -9.83 -22.65
C LEU A 121 13.81 -8.72 -23.22
N ARG A 122 14.79 -9.11 -24.03
CA ARG A 122 15.71 -8.22 -24.74
C ARG A 122 15.16 -7.90 -26.12
N VAL A 123 15.12 -6.62 -26.50
CA VAL A 123 14.71 -6.15 -27.83
C VAL A 123 15.84 -5.30 -28.43
N GLU A 124 16.23 -5.57 -29.67
CA GLU A 124 17.20 -4.73 -30.40
C GLU A 124 16.60 -3.35 -30.71
N VAL A 125 17.36 -2.28 -30.44
CA VAL A 125 16.96 -0.89 -30.75
C VAL A 125 18.10 -0.10 -31.38
N LEU A 126 17.79 1.11 -31.85
CA LEU A 126 18.77 2.12 -32.26
C LEU A 126 18.61 3.37 -31.37
N PRO A 127 19.61 4.26 -31.27
CA PRO A 127 19.44 5.57 -30.62
C PRO A 127 18.33 6.44 -31.24
N SER A 128 17.96 6.16 -32.50
CA SER A 128 16.83 6.78 -33.18
C SER A 128 15.47 6.20 -32.79
N THR A 129 15.39 5.01 -32.20
CA THR A 129 14.11 4.31 -31.92
C THR A 129 13.28 5.08 -30.90
N LYS A 130 11.96 5.21 -31.11
CA LYS A 130 11.09 6.01 -30.23
C LYS A 130 9.94 5.23 -29.62
N THR A 131 9.53 4.12 -30.22
CA THR A 131 8.46 3.26 -29.71
C THR A 131 8.79 1.78 -29.82
N ILE A 132 8.32 1.02 -28.83
CA ILE A 132 8.31 -0.45 -28.83
C ILE A 132 6.87 -0.90 -28.61
N SER A 133 6.38 -1.88 -29.37
CA SER A 133 5.05 -2.48 -29.17
C SER A 133 5.19 -3.97 -28.96
N ILE A 134 4.70 -4.48 -27.83
CA ILE A 134 4.75 -5.90 -27.46
C ILE A 134 3.33 -6.45 -27.43
N THR A 135 3.05 -7.45 -28.26
CA THR A 135 1.80 -8.23 -28.21
C THR A 135 2.04 -9.48 -27.38
N TYR A 136 1.23 -9.74 -26.36
CA TYR A 136 1.49 -10.83 -25.42
C TYR A 136 0.21 -11.35 -24.75
N LYS A 137 0.35 -12.51 -24.08
CA LYS A 137 -0.65 -13.08 -23.18
C LYS A 137 -0.05 -13.43 -21.82
N THR A 138 -0.80 -13.12 -20.78
CA THR A 138 -0.55 -13.66 -19.44
C THR A 138 -1.08 -15.11 -19.36
N ASN A 139 -0.84 -15.80 -18.26
CA ASN A 139 -1.39 -17.14 -18.03
C ASN A 139 -1.88 -17.29 -16.57
N PRO A 140 -2.61 -18.37 -16.23
CA PRO A 140 -3.22 -18.54 -14.91
C PRO A 140 -2.26 -18.64 -13.71
N LYS A 141 -0.94 -18.63 -13.94
CA LYS A 141 0.11 -18.59 -12.90
C LYS A 141 0.73 -17.20 -12.70
N ALA A 142 0.31 -16.18 -13.45
CA ALA A 142 0.83 -14.82 -13.32
C ALA A 142 0.68 -14.33 -11.87
N ALA A 143 1.79 -14.16 -11.17
CA ALA A 143 1.83 -14.01 -9.72
C ALA A 143 1.02 -12.81 -9.19
N ALA A 144 0.91 -11.73 -9.97
CA ALA A 144 0.09 -10.58 -9.62
C ALA A 144 -1.43 -10.80 -9.73
N LEU A 145 -1.90 -11.77 -10.54
CA LEU A 145 -3.30 -11.83 -10.97
C LEU A 145 -4.16 -12.79 -10.11
N GLN A 146 -4.92 -12.23 -9.16
CA GLN A 146 -5.81 -13.02 -8.31
C GLN A 146 -7.20 -13.20 -8.95
N TRP A 147 -7.36 -14.28 -9.72
CA TRP A 147 -8.60 -14.64 -10.43
C TRP A 147 -9.62 -15.40 -9.55
N LEU A 148 -10.66 -14.71 -9.10
CA LEU A 148 -11.70 -15.21 -8.21
C LEU A 148 -12.97 -15.67 -8.95
N SER A 149 -13.47 -16.83 -8.56
CA SER A 149 -14.78 -17.34 -8.97
C SER A 149 -15.93 -16.58 -8.25
N PRO A 150 -17.17 -16.62 -8.75
CA PRO A 150 -18.31 -16.02 -8.05
C PRO A 150 -18.46 -16.47 -6.61
N GLN A 151 -18.18 -17.73 -6.27
CA GLN A 151 -18.26 -18.22 -4.89
C GLN A 151 -17.32 -17.47 -3.91
N GLN A 152 -16.27 -16.82 -4.40
CA GLN A 152 -15.28 -16.10 -3.59
C GLN A 152 -15.59 -14.60 -3.42
N THR A 153 -16.55 -14.03 -4.16
CA THR A 153 -16.98 -12.62 -4.04
C THR A 153 -18.00 -12.42 -2.92
N ALA A 154 -18.36 -11.19 -2.56
CA ALA A 154 -19.37 -10.91 -1.53
C ALA A 154 -20.79 -11.20 -2.04
N ASN A 155 -21.13 -10.74 -3.25
CA ASN A 155 -22.45 -10.91 -3.88
C ASN A 155 -22.73 -12.34 -4.34
N LYS A 156 -21.70 -13.19 -4.53
CA LYS A 156 -21.76 -14.57 -5.05
C LYS A 156 -22.26 -14.72 -6.51
N THR A 157 -22.51 -13.61 -7.21
CA THR A 157 -23.12 -13.57 -8.56
C THR A 157 -22.12 -13.52 -9.70
N ALA A 158 -21.01 -12.82 -9.52
CA ALA A 158 -20.06 -12.47 -10.58
C ALA A 158 -18.61 -12.79 -10.16
N PRO A 159 -17.70 -13.09 -11.11
CA PRO A 159 -16.29 -13.28 -10.84
C PRO A 159 -15.60 -11.93 -10.54
N PHE A 160 -14.37 -12.00 -10.04
CA PHE A 160 -13.58 -10.82 -9.68
C PHE A 160 -12.10 -11.04 -9.98
N LEU A 161 -11.40 -10.03 -10.47
CA LEU A 161 -9.95 -10.00 -10.66
C LEU A 161 -9.39 -8.79 -9.93
N PHE A 162 -8.24 -8.94 -9.27
CA PHE A 162 -7.38 -7.81 -8.90
C PHE A 162 -5.91 -8.15 -9.10
N THR A 163 -5.10 -7.12 -9.29
CA THR A 163 -3.62 -7.17 -9.34
C THR A 163 -3.01 -6.90 -7.96
N GLN A 164 -1.89 -7.56 -7.65
CA GLN A 164 -0.88 -7.03 -6.73
C GLN A 164 0.45 -6.95 -7.47
N SER A 165 0.97 -5.74 -7.71
CA SER A 165 2.18 -5.53 -8.50
C SER A 165 3.45 -5.33 -7.64
N GLN A 166 3.31 -4.85 -6.40
CA GLN A 166 4.39 -4.71 -5.42
C GLN A 166 4.84 -6.08 -4.86
N ALA A 167 6.13 -6.35 -4.67
CA ALA A 167 7.27 -5.52 -5.09
C ALA A 167 7.56 -5.61 -6.59
N ILE A 168 7.82 -6.82 -7.10
CA ILE A 168 8.33 -7.09 -8.46
C ILE A 168 7.44 -8.07 -9.22
N LEU A 169 6.13 -7.85 -9.18
CA LEU A 169 5.12 -8.71 -9.78
C LEU A 169 4.44 -8.08 -11.01
N CYS A 170 4.69 -6.80 -11.33
CA CYS A 170 4.11 -6.18 -12.53
C CYS A 170 4.55 -6.92 -13.80
N ARG A 171 5.82 -7.33 -13.86
CA ARG A 171 6.42 -8.23 -14.86
C ARG A 171 5.71 -9.57 -15.09
N SER A 172 4.83 -10.01 -14.18
CA SER A 172 4.03 -11.23 -14.37
C SER A 172 2.76 -11.00 -15.20
N TRP A 173 2.32 -9.76 -15.36
CA TRP A 173 1.10 -9.41 -16.11
C TRP A 173 1.26 -8.32 -17.18
N ILE A 174 2.37 -7.58 -17.18
CA ILE A 174 2.81 -6.68 -18.27
C ILE A 174 4.32 -6.88 -18.49
N PRO A 175 4.82 -7.03 -19.74
CA PRO A 175 6.26 -7.12 -20.02
C PRO A 175 6.90 -5.73 -19.91
N ILE A 176 7.33 -5.34 -18.72
CA ILE A 176 7.59 -3.94 -18.34
C ILE A 176 8.96 -3.77 -17.67
N GLN A 177 9.47 -2.54 -17.61
CA GLN A 177 10.65 -2.23 -16.79
C GLN A 177 10.23 -2.08 -15.33
N ASP A 178 10.42 -3.14 -14.54
CA ASP A 178 9.71 -3.38 -13.28
C ASP A 178 10.59 -3.13 -12.04
N GLY A 179 11.21 -1.94 -11.99
CA GLY A 179 11.97 -1.44 -10.85
C GLY A 179 11.38 -0.11 -10.33
N PRO A 180 11.34 0.14 -9.00
CA PRO A 180 10.69 1.33 -8.42
C PRO A 180 11.40 2.64 -8.80
N GLY A 181 12.68 2.56 -9.18
CA GLY A 181 13.44 3.66 -9.76
C GLY A 181 12.98 4.14 -11.16
N ILE A 182 12.09 3.39 -11.85
CA ILE A 182 11.71 3.63 -13.25
C ILE A 182 10.24 4.09 -13.31
N ARG A 183 10.02 5.39 -13.57
CA ARG A 183 8.67 5.99 -13.66
C ARG A 183 8.21 6.23 -15.09
N PHE A 184 6.94 5.97 -15.38
CA PHE A 184 6.27 6.25 -16.66
C PHE A 184 4.84 6.75 -16.45
N THR A 185 4.29 7.44 -17.45
CA THR A 185 2.84 7.77 -17.50
C THR A 185 2.11 6.70 -18.31
N TYR A 186 0.78 6.55 -18.16
CA TYR A 186 0.06 5.56 -18.97
C TYR A 186 -1.34 5.97 -19.40
N ASN A 187 -1.72 5.48 -20.59
CA ASN A 187 -3.09 5.35 -21.05
C ASN A 187 -3.41 3.85 -21.12
N ALA A 188 -4.62 3.47 -20.72
CA ALA A 188 -5.07 2.09 -20.80
C ALA A 188 -6.47 2.01 -21.39
N LYS A 189 -6.73 0.95 -22.15
CA LYS A 189 -8.02 0.59 -22.69
C LYS A 189 -8.29 -0.87 -22.40
N VAL A 190 -9.30 -1.15 -21.59
CA VAL A 190 -9.55 -2.49 -21.04
C VAL A 190 -10.93 -2.95 -21.46
N ARG A 191 -11.00 -4.16 -22.06
CA ARG A 191 -12.26 -4.87 -22.33
C ARG A 191 -12.49 -5.91 -21.23
N VAL A 192 -13.71 -5.93 -20.70
CA VAL A 192 -14.16 -6.89 -19.68
C VAL A 192 -15.57 -7.42 -20.03
N PRO A 193 -16.00 -8.56 -19.48
CA PRO A 193 -17.37 -9.04 -19.63
C PRO A 193 -18.42 -7.97 -19.26
N THR A 194 -19.45 -7.82 -20.10
CA THR A 194 -20.50 -6.81 -19.91
C THR A 194 -21.21 -6.98 -18.56
N GLY A 195 -21.34 -5.88 -17.82
CA GLY A 195 -21.90 -5.86 -16.47
C GLY A 195 -20.84 -5.77 -15.36
N LEU A 196 -19.59 -6.14 -15.64
CA LEU A 196 -18.46 -5.87 -14.75
C LEU A 196 -17.92 -4.45 -14.99
N MET A 197 -17.31 -3.88 -13.96
CA MET A 197 -16.57 -2.62 -14.02
C MET A 197 -15.07 -2.89 -13.97
N ALA A 198 -14.31 -2.34 -14.91
CA ALA A 198 -12.86 -2.23 -14.80
C ALA A 198 -12.49 -0.93 -14.07
N LEU A 199 -11.48 -1.00 -13.22
CA LEU A 199 -10.92 0.12 -12.48
C LEU A 199 -9.38 -0.04 -12.43
N MET A 200 -8.65 1.08 -12.44
CA MET A 200 -7.17 1.09 -12.42
C MET A 200 -6.64 2.19 -11.49
N SER A 201 -5.34 2.21 -11.22
CA SER A 201 -4.64 3.31 -10.53
C SER A 201 -4.55 4.57 -11.41
N ALA A 202 -5.70 5.14 -11.74
CA ALA A 202 -5.91 6.16 -12.77
C ALA A 202 -7.23 6.92 -12.51
N LYS A 203 -7.65 7.75 -13.46
CA LYS A 203 -9.00 8.33 -13.43
C LYS A 203 -10.07 7.27 -13.75
N ASN A 204 -10.95 6.99 -12.79
CA ASN A 204 -11.89 5.87 -12.85
C ASN A 204 -13.33 6.24 -13.29
N PRO A 205 -14.08 5.29 -13.87
CA PRO A 205 -15.49 5.40 -14.20
C PRO A 205 -16.40 5.21 -12.96
N GLN A 206 -17.31 6.17 -12.72
CA GLN A 206 -18.29 6.07 -11.61
C GLN A 206 -19.53 5.20 -11.96
N THR A 207 -19.61 4.61 -13.16
CA THR A 207 -20.74 3.76 -13.61
C THR A 207 -20.28 2.66 -14.56
N LYS A 208 -21.04 1.56 -14.64
CA LYS A 208 -20.77 0.43 -15.53
C LYS A 208 -20.97 0.80 -17.01
N SER A 209 -20.02 0.44 -17.89
CA SER A 209 -20.17 0.63 -19.34
C SER A 209 -21.16 -0.39 -19.92
N LYS A 210 -21.81 -0.03 -21.03
CA LYS A 210 -22.81 -0.86 -21.71
C LYS A 210 -22.19 -1.95 -22.59
N ASP A 211 -20.93 -1.79 -22.97
CA ASP A 211 -20.17 -2.69 -23.85
C ASP A 211 -19.03 -3.41 -23.13
N GLY A 212 -18.75 -3.08 -21.87
CA GLY A 212 -17.61 -3.60 -21.12
C GLY A 212 -16.25 -3.00 -21.54
N VAL A 213 -16.24 -1.92 -22.32
CA VAL A 213 -15.02 -1.21 -22.72
C VAL A 213 -14.79 0.00 -21.82
N TYR A 214 -13.56 0.13 -21.34
CA TYR A 214 -13.12 1.20 -20.46
C TYR A 214 -11.85 1.86 -20.97
N SER A 215 -11.65 3.14 -20.63
CA SER A 215 -10.44 3.91 -20.95
C SER A 215 -9.98 4.68 -19.71
N PHE A 216 -8.68 4.65 -19.45
CA PHE A 216 -8.03 5.23 -18.28
C PHE A 216 -6.83 6.08 -18.72
N THR A 217 -6.53 7.11 -17.95
CA THR A 217 -5.35 7.96 -18.13
C THR A 217 -4.72 8.25 -16.76
N MET A 218 -3.41 8.11 -16.69
CA MET A 218 -2.55 8.48 -15.57
C MET A 218 -1.45 9.41 -16.12
N THR A 219 -1.63 10.72 -15.90
CA THR A 219 -0.71 11.77 -16.35
C THR A 219 0.43 12.05 -15.38
N GLN A 220 0.34 11.57 -14.13
CA GLN A 220 1.41 11.58 -13.16
C GLN A 220 2.34 10.38 -13.41
N PRO A 221 3.68 10.54 -13.46
CA PRO A 221 4.57 9.43 -13.77
C PRO A 221 4.76 8.52 -12.54
N VAL A 222 4.41 7.25 -12.66
CA VAL A 222 4.41 6.24 -11.58
C VAL A 222 5.40 5.09 -11.87
N PRO A 223 5.99 4.46 -10.84
CA PRO A 223 6.70 3.19 -10.99
C PRO A 223 5.76 2.04 -11.34
N ALA A 224 6.32 0.98 -11.95
CA ALA A 224 5.56 -0.19 -12.41
C ALA A 224 4.73 -0.88 -11.33
N TYR A 225 5.25 -0.93 -10.09
CA TYR A 225 4.58 -1.58 -8.96
C TYR A 225 3.27 -0.88 -8.52
N LEU A 226 3.06 0.39 -8.92
CA LEU A 226 1.83 1.15 -8.68
C LEU A 226 0.84 1.08 -9.84
N MET A 227 1.17 0.40 -10.95
CA MET A 227 0.19 0.08 -11.97
C MET A 227 -0.68 -1.08 -11.48
N ALA A 228 -2.00 -0.86 -11.44
CA ALA A 228 -2.97 -1.81 -10.92
C ALA A 228 -4.22 -1.87 -11.78
N LEU A 229 -4.86 -3.05 -11.79
CA LEU A 229 -6.14 -3.34 -12.42
C LEU A 229 -7.02 -4.14 -11.45
N THR A 230 -8.30 -3.80 -11.40
CA THR A 230 -9.33 -4.59 -10.73
C THR A 230 -10.60 -4.62 -11.57
N VAL A 231 -11.29 -5.76 -11.59
CA VAL A 231 -12.47 -6.01 -12.43
C VAL A 231 -13.50 -6.82 -11.66
N GLY A 232 -14.72 -6.31 -11.51
CA GLY A 232 -15.80 -7.02 -10.80
C GLY A 232 -17.16 -6.35 -10.87
N ASP A 233 -18.17 -6.96 -10.25
CA ASP A 233 -19.52 -6.40 -10.10
C ASP A 233 -19.57 -5.40 -8.93
N VAL A 234 -18.91 -4.26 -9.11
CA VAL A 234 -18.84 -3.17 -8.13
C VAL A 234 -19.65 -1.95 -8.57
N ASP A 235 -20.17 -1.21 -7.60
CA ASP A 235 -20.79 0.09 -7.78
C ASP A 235 -19.96 1.18 -7.08
N TYR A 236 -20.17 2.45 -7.42
CA TYR A 236 -19.47 3.60 -6.84
C TYR A 236 -20.38 4.44 -5.93
N LYS A 237 -19.81 5.00 -4.87
CA LYS A 237 -20.43 6.05 -4.05
C LYS A 237 -19.40 7.11 -3.66
N GLN A 238 -19.70 8.37 -3.98
CA GLN A 238 -18.94 9.52 -3.49
C GLN A 238 -19.14 9.68 -1.98
N LEU A 239 -18.07 9.99 -1.24
CA LEU A 239 -18.08 10.20 0.21
C LEU A 239 -17.79 11.67 0.56
N GLY A 240 -16.84 12.31 -0.13
CA GLY A 240 -16.48 13.72 0.06
C GLY A 240 -16.31 14.47 -1.28
N ALA A 241 -15.62 15.62 -1.26
CA ALA A 241 -15.41 16.43 -2.46
C ALA A 241 -14.38 15.81 -3.43
N HIS A 242 -13.38 15.10 -2.91
CA HIS A 242 -12.32 14.44 -3.68
C HIS A 242 -12.20 12.94 -3.39
N THR A 243 -13.11 12.41 -2.57
CA THR A 243 -13.07 11.05 -2.03
C THR A 243 -14.34 10.25 -2.34
N GLY A 244 -14.16 8.98 -2.66
CA GLY A 244 -15.23 8.05 -3.02
C GLY A 244 -14.84 6.60 -2.81
N ILE A 245 -15.78 5.68 -3.01
CA ILE A 245 -15.56 4.26 -2.78
C ILE A 245 -16.25 3.37 -3.82
N TYR A 246 -15.53 2.34 -4.26
CA TYR A 246 -16.04 1.23 -5.03
C TYR A 246 -16.19 0.01 -4.13
N ALA A 247 -17.32 -0.68 -4.24
CA ALA A 247 -17.56 -1.93 -3.51
C ALA A 247 -18.60 -2.79 -4.23
N GLU A 248 -18.61 -4.10 -3.95
CA GLU A 248 -19.76 -4.94 -4.29
C GLU A 248 -21.03 -4.41 -3.58
N SER A 249 -22.17 -4.48 -4.26
CA SER A 249 -23.39 -3.80 -3.81
C SER A 249 -23.89 -4.19 -2.41
N SER A 250 -23.66 -5.44 -1.97
CA SER A 250 -23.95 -5.90 -0.59
C SER A 250 -23.07 -5.29 0.50
N MET A 251 -21.90 -4.73 0.13
CA MET A 251 -20.92 -4.14 1.03
C MET A 251 -20.96 -2.60 1.05
N MET A 252 -21.61 -1.99 0.06
CA MET A 252 -21.59 -0.53 -0.20
C MET A 252 -22.07 0.31 1.00
N GLU A 253 -23.15 -0.08 1.69
CA GLU A 253 -23.65 0.68 2.84
C GLU A 253 -22.67 0.67 4.02
N LYS A 254 -22.11 -0.50 4.35
CA LYS A 254 -21.11 -0.67 5.42
C LYS A 254 -19.86 0.15 5.11
N SER A 255 -19.32 -0.02 3.90
CA SER A 255 -18.10 0.64 3.44
C SER A 255 -18.24 2.17 3.48
N ALA A 256 -19.36 2.69 2.98
CA ALA A 256 -19.62 4.13 3.02
C ALA A 256 -19.94 4.69 4.43
N ASN A 257 -20.28 3.85 5.41
CA ASN A 257 -20.38 4.27 6.81
C ASN A 257 -19.00 4.26 7.49
N GLU A 258 -18.14 3.28 7.17
CA GLU A 258 -16.78 3.15 7.71
C GLU A 258 -15.90 4.35 7.35
N PHE A 259 -15.84 4.70 6.06
CA PHE A 259 -14.88 5.69 5.54
C PHE A 259 -15.49 7.08 5.31
N ALA A 260 -16.56 7.42 6.03
CA ALA A 260 -17.20 8.74 5.92
C ALA A 260 -16.28 9.91 6.32
N GLU A 261 -15.22 9.63 7.10
CA GLU A 261 -14.20 10.59 7.55
C GLU A 261 -12.99 10.70 6.57
N MET A 262 -13.04 10.03 5.41
CA MET A 262 -11.91 9.98 4.47
C MET A 262 -11.53 11.35 3.86
N GLU A 263 -12.50 12.25 3.67
CA GLU A 263 -12.22 13.63 3.25
C GLU A 263 -11.53 14.43 4.38
N ASP A 264 -11.88 14.19 5.65
CA ASP A 264 -11.24 14.84 6.80
C ASP A 264 -9.79 14.36 6.97
N MET A 265 -9.52 13.08 6.72
CA MET A 265 -8.16 12.52 6.62
C MET A 265 -7.35 13.19 5.51
N LEU A 266 -7.91 13.30 4.29
CA LEU A 266 -7.28 13.99 3.16
C LEU A 266 -6.96 15.46 3.50
N ILE A 267 -7.92 16.17 4.08
CA ILE A 267 -7.79 17.58 4.49
C ILE A 267 -6.78 17.73 5.66
N ALA A 268 -6.61 16.72 6.53
CA ALA A 268 -5.56 16.71 7.55
C ALA A 268 -4.17 16.51 6.94
N ALA A 269 -4.02 15.56 6.01
CA ALA A 269 -2.78 15.28 5.28
C ALA A 269 -2.30 16.51 4.49
N GLU A 270 -3.19 17.19 3.75
CA GLU A 270 -2.84 18.37 2.95
C GLU A 270 -2.32 19.55 3.79
N LYS A 271 -2.87 19.75 4.99
CA LYS A 271 -2.42 20.82 5.91
C LYS A 271 -0.98 20.61 6.35
N LEU A 272 -0.61 19.36 6.64
CA LEU A 272 0.74 18.96 7.05
C LEU A 272 1.71 19.16 5.87
N TYR A 273 1.74 18.24 4.90
CA TYR A 273 2.83 18.14 3.92
C TYR A 273 2.48 18.60 2.49
N GLY A 274 1.47 19.48 2.37
CA GLY A 274 1.15 20.18 1.12
C GLY A 274 0.10 19.45 0.28
N LYS A 275 -0.30 20.05 -0.85
CA LYS A 275 -1.47 19.61 -1.62
C LYS A 275 -1.34 18.18 -2.16
N TYR A 276 -2.42 17.42 -2.13
CA TYR A 276 -2.59 16.13 -2.81
C TYR A 276 -2.48 16.28 -4.34
N GLN A 277 -1.65 15.46 -4.98
CA GLN A 277 -1.26 15.64 -6.40
C GLN A 277 -2.02 14.74 -7.39
N TRP A 278 -2.87 13.82 -6.92
CA TRP A 278 -3.44 12.75 -7.76
C TRP A 278 -4.91 12.98 -8.18
N GLU A 279 -5.42 14.22 -8.05
CA GLU A 279 -6.81 14.66 -8.31
C GLU A 279 -7.87 14.12 -7.35
N VAL A 280 -7.95 12.80 -7.13
CA VAL A 280 -8.97 12.11 -6.31
C VAL A 280 -8.33 10.99 -5.50
N TYR A 281 -8.88 10.71 -4.31
CA TYR A 281 -8.53 9.58 -3.47
C TYR A 281 -9.75 8.68 -3.31
N ASP A 282 -9.96 7.78 -4.27
CA ASP A 282 -10.97 6.72 -4.14
C ASP A 282 -10.36 5.47 -3.48
N MET A 283 -11.19 4.68 -2.79
CA MET A 283 -10.85 3.33 -2.33
C MET A 283 -11.66 2.26 -3.08
N ILE A 284 -11.15 1.03 -3.13
CA ILE A 284 -11.95 -0.16 -3.44
C ILE A 284 -11.84 -1.22 -2.35
N ILE A 285 -13.00 -1.70 -1.89
CA ILE A 285 -13.07 -2.88 -1.03
C ILE A 285 -13.03 -4.13 -1.89
N LEU A 286 -11.94 -4.89 -1.75
CA LEU A 286 -11.73 -6.15 -2.45
C LEU A 286 -12.46 -7.31 -1.75
N PRO A 287 -12.62 -8.48 -2.41
CA PRO A 287 -13.16 -9.67 -1.76
C PRO A 287 -12.29 -10.17 -0.58
N PRO A 288 -12.83 -10.97 0.36
CA PRO A 288 -12.15 -11.40 1.60
C PRO A 288 -10.88 -12.26 1.45
N SER A 289 -10.48 -12.54 0.21
CA SER A 289 -9.26 -13.25 -0.15
C SER A 289 -8.05 -12.33 -0.42
N PHE A 290 -8.19 -11.01 -0.32
CA PHE A 290 -7.06 -10.07 -0.42
C PHE A 290 -6.04 -10.33 0.72
N PRO A 291 -4.74 -10.52 0.41
CA PRO A 291 -3.77 -10.98 1.42
C PRO A 291 -3.27 -9.89 2.37
N PHE A 292 -3.23 -8.62 1.95
CA PHE A 292 -2.62 -7.50 2.69
C PHE A 292 -3.63 -6.69 3.52
N GLY A 293 -3.18 -5.55 4.07
CA GLY A 293 -4.04 -4.52 4.66
C GLY A 293 -4.73 -3.74 3.54
N GLY A 294 -3.97 -2.84 2.91
CA GLY A 294 -4.29 -2.25 1.61
C GLY A 294 -3.14 -2.40 0.62
N MET A 295 -3.09 -1.46 -0.34
CA MET A 295 -2.02 -1.25 -1.32
C MET A 295 -2.25 0.15 -1.92
N GLU A 296 -1.21 0.98 -1.96
CA GLU A 296 -1.28 2.44 -2.10
C GLU A 296 -1.54 2.95 -3.54
N ASN A 297 -2.08 2.07 -4.38
CA ASN A 297 -2.41 2.26 -5.79
C ASN A 297 -3.00 3.67 -6.07
N PRO A 298 -2.27 4.57 -6.76
CA PRO A 298 -2.65 5.97 -6.87
C PRO A 298 -4.05 6.15 -7.42
N ARG A 299 -4.85 6.99 -6.73
CA ARG A 299 -6.25 7.30 -7.05
C ARG A 299 -7.26 6.18 -6.78
N LEU A 300 -6.81 4.97 -6.42
CA LEU A 300 -7.66 3.81 -6.19
C LEU A 300 -7.00 2.85 -5.19
N THR A 301 -6.90 3.27 -3.93
CA THR A 301 -6.35 2.43 -2.84
C THR A 301 -7.12 1.11 -2.77
N PHE A 302 -6.42 -0.02 -2.84
CA PHE A 302 -7.03 -1.33 -2.62
C PHE A 302 -7.10 -1.58 -1.11
N ALA A 303 -8.19 -2.16 -0.61
CA ALA A 303 -8.32 -2.43 0.82
C ALA A 303 -9.05 -3.74 1.13
N THR A 304 -8.59 -4.40 2.19
CA THR A 304 -9.22 -5.60 2.76
C THR A 304 -10.59 -5.30 3.36
N PRO A 305 -11.61 -6.16 3.22
CA PRO A 305 -12.91 -5.97 3.86
C PRO A 305 -12.84 -6.18 5.39
N THR A 306 -11.72 -6.68 5.95
CA THR A 306 -11.60 -6.91 7.40
C THR A 306 -11.47 -5.64 8.24
N ILE A 307 -11.29 -4.46 7.62
CA ILE A 307 -11.33 -3.16 8.31
C ILE A 307 -12.74 -2.58 8.46
N LEU A 308 -13.76 -3.24 7.89
CA LEU A 308 -15.18 -2.85 8.00
C LEU A 308 -15.76 -3.24 9.37
N ALA A 309 -15.26 -2.59 10.43
CA ALA A 309 -15.60 -2.87 11.81
C ALA A 309 -17.01 -2.39 12.22
N GLY A 310 -17.60 -1.47 11.45
CA GLY A 310 -18.90 -0.83 11.70
C GLY A 310 -18.82 0.41 12.60
N ASP A 311 -17.64 0.70 13.16
CA ASP A 311 -17.37 1.71 14.19
C ASP A 311 -16.20 2.65 13.83
N ARG A 312 -15.64 2.54 12.61
CA ARG A 312 -14.47 3.26 12.11
C ARG A 312 -13.16 2.94 12.84
N SER A 313 -13.14 1.96 13.73
CA SER A 313 -12.01 1.75 14.65
C SER A 313 -10.77 1.10 14.02
N LEU A 314 -10.82 0.75 12.73
CA LEU A 314 -9.70 0.21 11.95
C LEU A 314 -9.28 1.14 10.78
N THR A 315 -9.74 2.40 10.76
CA THR A 315 -9.41 3.36 9.68
C THR A 315 -8.02 3.98 9.75
N ALA A 316 -7.19 3.64 10.76
CA ALA A 316 -5.77 4.00 10.79
C ALA A 316 -5.04 3.56 9.49
N LEU A 317 -5.41 2.38 8.96
CA LEU A 317 -4.94 1.92 7.66
C LEU A 317 -5.26 2.92 6.54
N VAL A 318 -6.44 3.54 6.53
CA VAL A 318 -6.81 4.52 5.49
C VAL A 318 -5.93 5.77 5.55
N ALA A 319 -5.47 6.17 6.73
CA ALA A 319 -4.48 7.23 6.90
C ALA A 319 -3.07 6.81 6.42
N HIS A 320 -2.72 5.52 6.51
CA HIS A 320 -1.48 4.93 6.00
C HIS A 320 -1.44 4.93 4.46
N GLU A 321 -2.45 4.31 3.84
CA GLU A 321 -2.64 4.29 2.37
C GLU A 321 -2.74 5.72 1.78
N LEU A 322 -3.30 6.67 2.53
CA LEU A 322 -3.33 8.08 2.17
C LEU A 322 -1.95 8.73 2.28
N ALA A 323 -1.21 8.50 3.37
CA ALA A 323 0.13 9.04 3.59
C ALA A 323 1.12 8.62 2.48
N HIS A 324 0.98 7.40 1.96
CA HIS A 324 1.76 6.93 0.82
C HIS A 324 1.63 7.81 -0.45
N SER A 325 0.54 8.56 -0.58
CA SER A 325 0.36 9.54 -1.66
C SER A 325 1.41 10.66 -1.66
N TRP A 326 2.24 10.75 -0.59
CA TRP A 326 3.47 11.51 -0.50
C TRP A 326 4.71 10.59 -0.43
N SER A 327 4.74 9.61 0.49
CA SER A 327 5.87 8.68 0.71
C SER A 327 5.69 7.31 0.03
N GLY A 328 6.42 7.07 -1.05
CA GLY A 328 6.21 5.95 -1.97
C GLY A 328 5.69 6.42 -3.32
N ASN A 329 4.52 7.05 -3.35
CA ASN A 329 3.92 7.45 -4.63
C ASN A 329 4.58 8.71 -5.23
N LEU A 330 4.71 9.78 -4.42
CA LEU A 330 5.21 11.08 -4.88
C LEU A 330 6.73 11.19 -4.79
N VAL A 331 7.35 10.59 -3.77
CA VAL A 331 8.79 10.34 -3.66
C VAL A 331 8.97 8.86 -3.39
N THR A 332 9.57 8.11 -4.33
CA THR A 332 9.68 6.63 -4.27
C THR A 332 11.09 6.22 -3.87
N ASN A 333 11.23 5.12 -3.14
CA ASN A 333 12.48 4.37 -3.04
C ASN A 333 13.07 4.05 -4.42
N ALA A 334 14.36 4.31 -4.65
CA ALA A 334 14.99 4.05 -5.94
C ALA A 334 15.28 2.55 -6.18
N THR A 335 15.49 1.79 -5.09
CA THR A 335 15.68 0.34 -5.07
C THR A 335 14.91 -0.28 -3.90
N TRP A 336 14.70 -1.60 -3.88
CA TRP A 336 14.04 -2.25 -2.73
C TRP A 336 14.91 -2.28 -1.46
N ASP A 337 16.23 -2.12 -1.57
CA ASP A 337 17.10 -1.89 -0.41
C ASP A 337 16.76 -0.57 0.32
N ASP A 338 16.13 0.39 -0.38
CA ASP A 338 15.71 1.70 0.15
C ASP A 338 14.25 1.73 0.63
N PHE A 339 13.57 0.59 0.74
CA PHE A 339 12.12 0.50 1.01
C PHE A 339 11.65 1.26 2.27
N TRP A 340 12.50 1.37 3.30
CA TRP A 340 12.23 2.15 4.51
C TRP A 340 11.93 3.65 4.24
N LEU A 341 12.37 4.21 3.11
CA LEU A 341 12.05 5.59 2.70
C LEU A 341 10.58 5.79 2.32
N ASN A 342 9.89 4.72 1.92
CA ASN A 342 8.44 4.72 1.79
C ASN A 342 7.84 4.51 3.19
N GLU A 343 8.04 3.32 3.77
CA GLU A 343 7.28 2.83 4.92
C GLU A 343 7.51 3.64 6.19
N GLY A 344 8.76 3.98 6.51
CA GLY A 344 9.09 4.76 7.70
C GLY A 344 8.53 6.19 7.65
N PHE A 345 8.48 6.79 6.46
CA PHE A 345 7.83 8.08 6.23
C PHE A 345 6.31 7.95 6.26
N THR A 346 5.74 6.88 5.71
CA THR A 346 4.30 6.62 5.72
C THR A 346 3.79 6.40 7.14
N VAL A 347 4.41 5.54 7.96
CA VAL A 347 4.02 5.34 9.38
C VAL A 347 4.19 6.63 10.19
N TYR A 348 5.22 7.42 9.89
CA TYR A 348 5.38 8.75 10.50
C TYR A 348 4.21 9.68 10.14
N PHE A 349 3.86 9.79 8.86
CA PHE A 349 2.81 10.68 8.39
C PHE A 349 1.40 10.18 8.77
N GLU A 350 1.13 8.87 8.71
CA GLU A 350 -0.05 8.21 9.27
C GLU A 350 -0.27 8.66 10.71
N ARG A 351 0.74 8.49 11.58
CA ARG A 351 0.64 8.86 13.00
C ARG A 351 0.43 10.36 13.20
N ARG A 352 0.93 11.22 12.30
CA ARG A 352 0.66 12.66 12.31
C ARG A 352 -0.74 13.03 11.81
N ILE A 353 -1.32 12.28 10.87
CA ILE A 353 -2.73 12.39 10.45
C ILE A 353 -3.63 11.95 11.62
N MET A 354 -3.36 10.80 12.22
CA MET A 354 -4.12 10.27 13.37
C MET A 354 -3.99 11.17 14.60
N GLU A 355 -2.83 11.78 14.86
CA GLU A 355 -2.65 12.82 15.87
C GLU A 355 -3.55 14.04 15.59
N SER A 356 -3.64 14.48 14.32
CA SER A 356 -4.46 15.63 13.93
C SER A 356 -5.97 15.39 14.02
N LEU A 357 -6.42 14.14 14.11
CA LEU A 357 -7.83 13.76 14.18
C LEU A 357 -8.25 13.30 15.59
N TYR A 358 -7.41 12.49 16.25
CA TYR A 358 -7.73 11.79 17.50
C TYR A 358 -6.80 12.16 18.68
N GLY A 359 -5.79 13.01 18.45
CA GLY A 359 -4.92 13.59 19.48
C GLY A 359 -3.63 12.82 19.76
N ALA A 360 -2.70 13.47 20.48
CA ALA A 360 -1.35 12.96 20.75
C ALA A 360 -1.36 11.64 21.55
N ASP A 361 -2.21 11.51 22.57
CA ASP A 361 -2.31 10.29 23.39
C ASP A 361 -2.65 9.04 22.57
N TYR A 362 -3.42 9.20 21.48
CA TYR A 362 -3.75 8.13 20.54
C TYR A 362 -2.56 7.81 19.63
N ALA A 363 -1.84 8.83 19.12
CA ALA A 363 -0.65 8.62 18.30
C ALA A 363 0.53 8.01 19.09
N GLU A 364 0.70 8.36 20.37
CA GLU A 364 1.67 7.69 21.27
C GLU A 364 1.29 6.24 21.58
N MET A 365 -0.01 5.93 21.67
CA MET A 365 -0.49 4.54 21.81
C MET A 365 -0.21 3.73 20.53
N LEU A 366 -0.43 4.29 19.33
CA LEU A 366 -0.03 3.63 18.08
C LEU A 366 1.48 3.41 18.03
N ALA A 367 2.28 4.41 18.42
CA ALA A 367 3.72 4.28 18.49
C ALA A 367 4.16 3.23 19.53
N GLN A 368 3.44 3.07 20.65
CA GLN A 368 3.73 2.05 21.65
C GLN A 368 3.45 0.63 21.16
N LEU A 369 2.40 0.42 20.37
CA LEU A 369 2.18 -0.86 19.68
C LEU A 369 3.30 -1.15 18.68
N GLY A 370 3.58 -0.19 17.78
CA GLY A 370 4.65 -0.32 16.79
C GLY A 370 6.03 -0.56 17.39
N TYR A 371 6.33 0.02 18.55
CA TYR A 371 7.56 -0.25 19.29
C TYR A 371 7.63 -1.69 19.83
N GLN A 372 6.51 -2.23 20.32
CA GLN A 372 6.44 -3.61 20.82
C GLN A 372 6.59 -4.61 19.67
N ASP A 373 5.87 -4.42 18.57
CA ASP A 373 5.98 -5.26 17.37
C ASP A 373 7.41 -5.20 16.79
N LEU A 374 8.02 -4.01 16.74
CA LEU A 374 9.42 -3.82 16.34
C LEU A 374 10.42 -4.54 17.25
N GLN A 375 10.20 -4.55 18.58
CA GLN A 375 11.06 -5.29 19.51
C GLN A 375 10.96 -6.80 19.26
N GLU A 376 9.76 -7.36 19.11
CA GLU A 376 9.57 -8.80 18.81
C GLU A 376 10.24 -9.17 17.47
N THR A 377 10.09 -8.36 16.43
CA THR A 377 10.71 -8.60 15.12
C THR A 377 12.24 -8.47 15.17
N VAL A 378 12.80 -7.49 15.89
CA VAL A 378 14.27 -7.39 16.09
C VAL A 378 14.82 -8.58 16.87
N GLU A 379 14.20 -8.96 17.99
CA GLU A 379 14.62 -10.13 18.78
C GLU A 379 14.53 -11.42 17.95
N GLY A 380 13.41 -11.60 17.25
CA GLY A 380 13.16 -12.76 16.38
C GLY A 380 14.07 -12.84 15.15
N PHE A 381 14.68 -11.75 14.67
CA PHE A 381 15.76 -11.80 13.69
C PHE A 381 17.12 -12.11 14.34
N LEU A 382 17.42 -11.53 15.50
CA LEU A 382 18.67 -11.77 16.21
C LEU A 382 18.82 -13.24 16.66
N GLU A 383 17.76 -13.87 17.16
CA GLU A 383 17.75 -15.31 17.52
C GLU A 383 18.06 -16.21 16.31
N LYS A 384 17.62 -15.83 15.11
CA LYS A 384 17.87 -16.55 13.85
C LYS A 384 19.27 -16.27 13.27
N ASN A 385 20.07 -15.42 13.91
CA ASN A 385 21.34 -14.86 13.39
C ASN A 385 21.16 -13.96 12.15
N GLN A 386 19.94 -13.47 11.90
CA GLN A 386 19.54 -12.61 10.78
C GLN A 386 19.76 -11.11 11.10
N ALA A 387 20.86 -10.77 11.78
CA ALA A 387 21.10 -9.38 12.24
C ALA A 387 21.14 -8.34 11.11
N ARG A 388 21.44 -8.75 9.86
CA ARG A 388 21.40 -7.86 8.67
C ARG A 388 19.99 -7.45 8.26
N ASP A 389 19.00 -8.31 8.45
CA ASP A 389 17.60 -8.01 8.12
C ASP A 389 16.99 -6.95 9.06
N THR A 390 17.73 -6.52 10.10
CA THR A 390 17.35 -5.42 11.01
C THR A 390 17.93 -4.04 10.64
N HIS A 391 18.61 -3.92 9.48
CA HIS A 391 19.11 -2.64 8.95
C HIS A 391 17.98 -1.90 8.22
N LEU A 392 18.02 -0.57 8.14
CA LEU A 392 17.04 0.19 7.33
C LEU A 392 17.40 0.11 5.84
N LYS A 393 18.68 0.35 5.52
CA LYS A 393 19.25 0.05 4.20
C LYS A 393 19.58 -1.44 4.18
N LEU A 394 18.78 -2.21 3.46
CA LEU A 394 18.96 -3.66 3.34
C LEU A 394 20.02 -4.02 2.29
N ASP A 395 20.31 -5.32 2.19
CA ASP A 395 21.08 -5.97 1.14
C ASP A 395 20.23 -7.16 0.65
N LEU A 396 19.38 -6.89 -0.33
CA LEU A 396 18.41 -7.82 -0.93
C LEU A 396 18.94 -8.43 -2.24
N LYS A 397 20.24 -8.33 -2.52
CA LYS A 397 20.85 -8.96 -3.69
C LYS A 397 20.68 -10.48 -3.64
N ASP A 398 20.31 -11.06 -4.78
CA ASP A 398 20.06 -12.50 -4.95
C ASP A 398 18.94 -13.05 -4.02
N ARG A 399 17.99 -12.19 -3.59
CA ARG A 399 16.84 -12.48 -2.73
C ARG A 399 15.52 -11.93 -3.31
N ASP A 400 14.39 -12.38 -2.78
CA ASP A 400 13.08 -11.78 -3.06
C ASP A 400 12.94 -10.43 -2.31
N PRO A 401 12.51 -9.33 -2.95
CA PRO A 401 12.21 -8.08 -2.24
C PRO A 401 11.19 -8.21 -1.11
N ASP A 402 10.27 -9.18 -1.21
CA ASP A 402 9.27 -9.45 -0.17
C ASP A 402 9.92 -9.85 1.18
N ASP A 403 11.18 -10.33 1.21
CA ASP A 403 11.96 -10.53 2.45
C ASP A 403 12.15 -9.23 3.25
N GLY A 404 12.22 -8.08 2.56
CA GLY A 404 12.43 -6.77 3.17
C GLY A 404 11.18 -6.17 3.83
N MET A 405 10.00 -6.73 3.55
CA MET A 405 8.70 -6.25 4.05
C MET A 405 8.46 -6.71 5.50
N SER A 406 9.22 -6.13 6.43
CA SER A 406 9.11 -6.37 7.87
C SER A 406 9.05 -5.06 8.66
N ASP A 407 8.65 -5.13 9.93
CA ASP A 407 8.47 -3.97 10.83
C ASP A 407 9.74 -3.10 10.96
N ILE A 408 10.90 -3.58 10.51
CA ILE A 408 12.14 -2.80 10.38
C ILE A 408 11.94 -1.61 9.43
N ALA A 409 11.36 -1.81 8.24
CA ALA A 409 11.14 -0.72 7.28
C ALA A 409 10.14 0.32 7.81
N TYR A 410 9.06 -0.17 8.42
CA TYR A 410 7.95 0.59 8.99
C TYR A 410 8.35 1.32 10.28
N GLU A 411 8.66 0.57 11.34
CA GLU A 411 8.77 1.07 12.70
C GLU A 411 10.17 1.56 13.04
N LYS A 412 11.24 0.85 12.67
CA LYS A 412 12.60 1.38 12.87
C LYS A 412 12.80 2.65 12.02
N GLY A 413 12.20 2.70 10.83
CA GLY A 413 12.09 3.91 10.00
C GLY A 413 11.37 5.04 10.75
N TYR A 414 10.14 4.80 11.22
CA TYR A 414 9.37 5.74 12.05
C TYR A 414 10.17 6.26 13.25
N PHE A 415 10.81 5.39 14.03
CA PHE A 415 11.53 5.77 15.23
C PHE A 415 12.79 6.60 14.94
N MET A 416 13.44 6.42 13.78
CA MET A 416 14.50 7.32 13.32
C MET A 416 13.92 8.70 12.96
N LEU A 417 12.80 8.77 12.23
CA LEU A 417 12.16 10.05 11.91
C LEU A 417 11.64 10.78 13.16
N ARG A 418 11.15 10.02 14.16
CA ARG A 418 10.78 10.54 15.48
C ARG A 418 11.98 11.04 16.28
N LEU A 419 13.15 10.42 16.14
CA LEU A 419 14.40 10.93 16.71
C LEU A 419 14.79 12.26 16.06
N LEU A 420 14.68 12.38 14.73
CA LEU A 420 14.91 13.62 14.00
C LEU A 420 13.95 14.73 14.46
N GLU A 421 12.65 14.46 14.55
CA GLU A 421 11.65 15.40 15.08
C GLU A 421 12.01 15.89 16.50
N LYS A 422 12.30 14.96 17.43
CA LYS A 422 12.70 15.29 18.81
C LYS A 422 14.01 16.09 18.86
N ALA A 423 14.92 15.87 17.91
CA ALA A 423 16.22 16.55 17.88
C ALA A 423 16.17 17.97 17.26
N VAL A 424 15.28 18.25 16.31
CA VAL A 424 15.18 19.58 15.65
C VAL A 424 13.99 20.41 16.13
N GLY A 425 12.99 19.77 16.73
CA GLY A 425 11.70 20.38 17.08
C GLY A 425 10.74 20.38 15.89
N ARG A 426 9.47 20.00 16.17
CA ARG A 426 8.44 19.73 15.16
C ARG A 426 8.26 20.80 14.09
N GLU A 427 8.33 22.09 14.43
CA GLU A 427 8.17 23.19 13.46
C GLU A 427 9.24 23.15 12.35
N GLN A 428 10.50 22.87 12.69
CA GLN A 428 11.58 22.72 11.71
C GLN A 428 11.47 21.39 10.95
N TRP A 429 11.04 20.32 11.61
CA TRP A 429 10.83 19.02 10.98
C TRP A 429 9.69 19.03 9.95
N ASP A 430 8.54 19.63 10.29
CA ASP A 430 7.40 19.74 9.38
C ASP A 430 7.70 20.66 8.20
N ALA A 431 8.47 21.74 8.41
CA ALA A 431 8.95 22.59 7.32
C ALA A 431 9.89 21.83 6.38
N PHE A 432 10.82 21.03 6.92
CA PHE A 432 11.72 20.17 6.15
C PHE A 432 10.97 19.09 5.36
N LEU A 433 10.05 18.35 5.98
CA LEU A 433 9.26 17.32 5.28
C LEU A 433 8.41 17.92 4.16
N LYS A 434 7.81 19.09 4.39
CA LYS A 434 7.02 19.79 3.39
C LYS A 434 7.85 20.25 2.19
N ASP A 435 9.07 20.76 2.41
CA ASP A 435 9.99 21.05 1.31
C ASP A 435 10.45 19.77 0.62
N TYR A 436 10.85 18.73 1.38
CA TYR A 436 11.30 17.44 0.85
C TYR A 436 10.29 16.84 -0.15
N PHE A 437 9.01 16.76 0.21
CA PHE A 437 7.98 16.24 -0.70
C PHE A 437 7.68 17.17 -1.88
N GLN A 438 7.74 18.50 -1.69
CA GLN A 438 7.52 19.47 -2.78
C GLN A 438 8.70 19.49 -3.78
N THR A 439 9.93 19.53 -3.27
CA THR A 439 11.18 19.60 -4.02
C THR A 439 11.49 18.29 -4.74
N ASN A 440 11.09 17.14 -4.17
CA ASN A 440 11.31 15.81 -4.77
C ASN A 440 10.07 15.22 -5.46
N ALA A 441 9.01 16.01 -5.67
CA ALA A 441 7.78 15.57 -6.32
C ALA A 441 8.02 14.84 -7.65
N PHE A 442 7.47 13.63 -7.73
CA PHE A 442 7.59 12.67 -8.84
C PHE A 442 9.01 12.19 -9.15
N LYS A 443 9.90 12.21 -8.17
CA LYS A 443 11.27 11.68 -8.27
C LYS A 443 11.44 10.36 -7.50
N VAL A 444 12.67 9.88 -7.49
CA VAL A 444 13.12 8.69 -6.77
C VAL A 444 14.25 9.07 -5.80
N MET A 445 14.43 8.29 -4.74
CA MET A 445 15.35 8.59 -3.65
C MET A 445 16.08 7.33 -3.19
N THR A 446 17.40 7.39 -3.09
CA THR A 446 18.19 6.40 -2.34
C THR A 446 18.41 6.91 -0.91
N THR A 447 18.75 5.98 -0.01
CA THR A 447 19.11 6.27 1.38
C THR A 447 20.25 7.29 1.47
N GLU A 448 21.27 7.16 0.62
CA GLU A 448 22.44 8.04 0.59
C GLU A 448 22.05 9.45 0.13
N ALA A 449 21.20 9.57 -0.90
CA ALA A 449 20.69 10.86 -1.37
C ALA A 449 19.77 11.54 -0.34
N PHE A 450 18.99 10.76 0.42
CA PHE A 450 18.22 11.28 1.55
C PHE A 450 19.15 11.79 2.67
N VAL A 451 20.20 11.04 3.02
CA VAL A 451 21.21 11.46 4.00
C VAL A 451 21.88 12.77 3.59
N ASP A 452 22.31 12.91 2.33
CA ASP A 452 22.88 14.15 1.81
C ASP A 452 21.88 15.32 1.86
N HIS A 453 20.61 15.07 1.52
CA HIS A 453 19.55 16.08 1.59
C HIS A 453 19.25 16.50 3.05
N LEU A 454 19.22 15.56 3.98
CA LEU A 454 19.01 15.79 5.42
C LEU A 454 20.18 16.55 6.06
N LYS A 455 21.43 16.18 5.72
CA LYS A 455 22.64 16.90 6.12
C LYS A 455 22.64 18.33 5.57
N THR A 456 22.35 18.51 4.28
CA THR A 456 22.44 19.81 3.60
C THR A 456 21.38 20.81 4.09
N ASN A 457 20.14 20.35 4.31
CA ASN A 457 19.00 21.25 4.51
C ASN A 457 18.46 21.32 5.95
N LEU A 458 18.95 20.49 6.88
CA LEU A 458 18.45 20.46 8.26
C LEU A 458 19.51 20.24 9.35
N LEU A 459 20.44 19.28 9.20
CA LEU A 459 21.30 18.85 10.33
C LEU A 459 22.74 19.41 10.31
N GLY A 460 23.41 19.36 9.15
CA GLY A 460 24.87 19.36 9.07
C GLY A 460 25.52 18.11 9.68
N ASP A 461 26.79 17.84 9.35
CA ASP A 461 27.49 16.62 9.76
C ASP A 461 27.56 16.43 11.28
N MET A 462 27.88 17.49 12.03
CA MET A 462 28.04 17.41 13.49
C MET A 462 26.80 16.84 14.21
N LYS A 463 25.60 17.19 13.73
CA LYS A 463 24.34 16.72 14.32
C LYS A 463 23.89 15.37 13.75
N TYR A 464 24.28 15.05 12.52
CA TYR A 464 24.14 13.70 11.96
C TYR A 464 24.91 12.67 12.80
N ASP A 465 26.17 13.00 13.13
CA ASP A 465 27.05 12.17 13.94
C ASP A 465 26.55 12.06 15.40
N GLU A 466 26.11 13.18 16.01
CA GLU A 466 25.52 13.21 17.36
C GLU A 466 24.31 12.27 17.51
N LEU A 467 23.46 12.22 16.48
CA LEU A 467 22.27 11.36 16.45
C LEU A 467 22.57 9.91 16.06
N LYS A 468 23.84 9.56 15.78
CA LYS A 468 24.30 8.22 15.39
C LYS A 468 23.58 7.64 14.16
N LEU A 469 23.22 8.45 13.17
CA LEU A 469 22.29 8.02 12.11
C LEU A 469 22.82 6.86 11.25
N ASP A 470 24.14 6.72 11.08
CA ASP A 470 24.71 5.52 10.43
C ASP A 470 24.39 4.21 11.19
N ALA A 471 24.28 4.25 12.52
CA ALA A 471 23.90 3.09 13.33
C ALA A 471 22.40 2.77 13.29
N TRP A 472 21.56 3.73 12.92
CA TRP A 472 20.16 3.47 12.57
C TRP A 472 20.06 2.81 11.20
N ILE A 473 20.72 3.42 10.21
CA ILE A 473 20.55 3.07 8.80
C ILE A 473 21.25 1.75 8.46
N TYR A 474 22.53 1.63 8.80
CA TYR A 474 23.42 0.52 8.42
C TYR A 474 23.81 -0.36 9.63
N GLY A 475 23.18 -0.17 10.80
CA GLY A 475 23.46 -0.90 12.03
C GLY A 475 22.38 -1.94 12.38
N PRO A 476 22.76 -3.11 12.94
CA PRO A 476 21.83 -4.11 13.44
C PRO A 476 21.12 -3.66 14.72
N GLY A 477 19.89 -4.15 14.91
CA GLY A 477 19.08 -3.91 16.10
C GLY A 477 18.61 -2.46 16.23
N LEU A 478 18.21 -2.08 17.45
CA LEU A 478 17.80 -0.72 17.79
C LEU A 478 18.95 0.00 18.51
N PRO A 479 19.37 1.20 18.04
CA PRO A 479 20.38 2.01 18.76
C PRO A 479 19.89 2.48 20.14
N ASP A 480 20.81 2.67 21.10
CA ASP A 480 20.49 3.08 22.48
C ASP A 480 19.75 4.44 22.58
N ASN A 481 19.74 5.24 21.52
CA ASN A 481 19.01 6.51 21.44
C ASN A 481 17.63 6.39 20.75
N CYS A 482 17.10 5.17 20.62
CA CYS A 482 15.74 4.93 20.15
C CYS A 482 14.71 5.67 21.04
N PRO A 483 13.86 6.57 20.49
CA PRO A 483 12.92 7.31 21.31
C PRO A 483 11.78 6.41 21.78
N THR A 484 11.80 6.01 23.05
CA THR A 484 10.68 5.26 23.66
C THR A 484 9.37 6.06 23.53
N PRO A 485 8.26 5.43 23.13
CA PRO A 485 6.92 5.99 23.26
C PRO A 485 6.43 5.90 24.72
N GLU A 486 5.56 6.82 25.12
CA GLU A 486 4.96 6.80 26.46
C GLU A 486 3.45 6.98 26.35
N SER A 487 2.69 5.89 26.46
CA SER A 487 1.22 5.93 26.58
C SER A 487 0.75 5.18 27.82
N ASN A 488 0.04 5.89 28.70
CA ASN A 488 -0.59 5.30 29.88
C ASN A 488 -1.91 4.55 29.56
N LYS A 489 -2.41 4.62 28.32
CA LYS A 489 -3.70 4.02 27.92
C LYS A 489 -3.79 2.53 28.25
N PHE A 490 -2.76 1.75 27.90
CA PHE A 490 -2.72 0.31 28.22
C PHE A 490 -2.57 0.04 29.71
N THR A 491 -1.84 0.87 30.46
CA THR A 491 -1.76 0.76 31.93
C THR A 491 -3.10 1.10 32.61
N ILE A 492 -3.90 2.02 32.03
CA ILE A 492 -5.27 2.31 32.48
C ILE A 492 -6.16 1.09 32.19
N VAL A 493 -6.07 0.49 31.00
CA VAL A 493 -6.79 -0.76 30.64
C VAL A 493 -6.46 -1.89 31.63
N GLU A 494 -5.17 -2.14 31.89
CA GLU A 494 -4.69 -3.13 32.85
C GLU A 494 -5.17 -2.85 34.28
N LYS A 495 -5.25 -1.57 34.68
CA LYS A 495 -5.85 -1.19 35.97
C LYS A 495 -7.33 -1.57 36.02
N GLN A 496 -8.13 -1.30 34.98
CA GLN A 496 -9.54 -1.68 34.97
C GLN A 496 -9.73 -3.22 35.02
N ILE A 497 -8.85 -3.99 34.37
CA ILE A 497 -8.82 -5.47 34.51
C ILE A 497 -8.53 -5.87 35.96
N SER A 498 -7.54 -5.24 36.59
CA SER A 498 -7.16 -5.50 37.99
C SER A 498 -8.27 -5.11 38.97
N ASP A 499 -8.92 -3.96 38.79
CA ASP A 499 -10.04 -3.52 39.61
C ASP A 499 -11.20 -4.54 39.54
N TRP A 500 -11.53 -5.03 38.33
CA TRP A 500 -12.52 -6.10 38.14
C TRP A 500 -12.13 -7.41 38.83
N GLN A 501 -10.87 -7.85 38.69
CA GLN A 501 -10.37 -9.03 39.41
C GLN A 501 -10.46 -8.88 40.94
N ASN A 502 -10.34 -7.66 41.45
CA ASN A 502 -10.50 -7.32 42.87
C ASN A 502 -11.96 -7.05 43.31
N GLY A 503 -12.93 -7.13 42.40
CA GLY A 503 -14.36 -7.16 42.70
C GLY A 503 -15.20 -5.98 42.22
N THR A 504 -14.62 -4.99 41.52
CA THR A 504 -15.38 -3.90 40.85
C THR A 504 -16.29 -4.49 39.77
N ALA A 505 -17.52 -3.96 39.61
CA ALA A 505 -18.42 -4.48 38.58
C ALA A 505 -17.99 -4.05 37.18
N LEU A 506 -18.23 -4.88 36.15
CA LEU A 506 -17.90 -4.55 34.76
C LEU A 506 -18.57 -3.25 34.26
N THR A 507 -19.76 -2.94 34.79
CA THR A 507 -20.51 -1.70 34.51
C THR A 507 -19.96 -0.46 35.22
N GLU A 508 -18.96 -0.62 36.09
CA GLU A 508 -18.29 0.45 36.83
C GLU A 508 -16.89 0.75 36.27
N LEU A 509 -16.42 0.00 35.25
CA LEU A 509 -15.14 0.21 34.60
C LEU A 509 -15.18 1.42 33.65
N GLU A 510 -14.09 2.20 33.61
CA GLU A 510 -14.01 3.46 32.87
C GLU A 510 -13.67 3.26 31.38
N THR A 511 -14.52 2.56 30.64
CA THR A 511 -14.25 2.10 29.26
C THR A 511 -14.85 2.96 28.15
N ASN A 512 -15.64 3.99 28.49
CA ASN A 512 -16.47 4.74 27.52
C ASN A 512 -15.69 5.48 26.41
N ASN A 513 -14.41 5.76 26.62
CA ASN A 513 -13.54 6.51 25.68
C ASN A 513 -12.43 5.62 25.07
N TRP A 514 -12.53 4.29 25.19
CA TRP A 514 -11.53 3.37 24.67
C TRP A 514 -11.62 3.19 23.16
N SER A 515 -10.48 3.29 22.50
CA SER A 515 -10.31 2.89 21.11
C SER A 515 -10.35 1.37 20.93
N SER A 516 -10.42 0.92 19.67
CA SER A 516 -10.21 -0.49 19.29
C SER A 516 -8.94 -1.09 19.89
N HIS A 517 -7.84 -0.33 19.93
CA HIS A 517 -6.57 -0.77 20.48
C HIS A 517 -6.64 -0.99 22.00
N GLU A 518 -7.30 -0.10 22.73
CA GLU A 518 -7.55 -0.27 24.17
C GLU A 518 -8.48 -1.46 24.46
N TRP A 519 -9.52 -1.68 23.63
CA TRP A 519 -10.38 -2.87 23.73
C TRP A 519 -9.66 -4.17 23.33
N LEU A 520 -8.80 -4.13 22.32
CA LEU A 520 -8.00 -5.28 21.89
C LEU A 520 -6.97 -5.66 22.96
N HIS A 521 -6.33 -4.67 23.58
CA HIS A 521 -5.49 -4.86 24.76
C HIS A 521 -6.30 -5.47 25.92
N PHE A 522 -7.47 -4.90 26.22
CA PHE A 522 -8.35 -5.40 27.29
C PHE A 522 -8.69 -6.88 27.09
N VAL A 523 -9.14 -7.26 25.89
CA VAL A 523 -9.48 -8.65 25.56
C VAL A 523 -8.25 -9.56 25.66
N ARG A 524 -7.11 -9.18 25.07
CA ARG A 524 -5.87 -9.99 25.10
C ARG A 524 -5.33 -10.19 26.53
N TYR A 525 -5.52 -9.22 27.43
CA TYR A 525 -5.05 -9.25 28.82
C TYR A 525 -6.11 -9.79 29.81
N LEU A 526 -7.27 -10.28 29.34
CA LEU A 526 -8.20 -11.02 30.18
C LEU A 526 -7.51 -12.26 30.78
N PRO A 527 -7.73 -12.58 32.08
CA PRO A 527 -7.03 -13.67 32.73
C PRO A 527 -7.41 -15.03 32.14
N VAL A 528 -6.50 -16.01 32.27
CA VAL A 528 -6.74 -17.39 31.87
C VAL A 528 -7.68 -18.11 32.85
N GLY A 529 -8.48 -19.06 32.35
CA GLY A 529 -9.37 -19.89 33.18
C GLY A 529 -10.64 -19.20 33.68
N LEU A 530 -11.17 -18.24 32.92
CA LEU A 530 -12.43 -17.55 33.23
C LEU A 530 -13.60 -18.53 33.34
N THR A 531 -14.41 -18.39 34.40
CA THR A 531 -15.64 -19.16 34.53
C THR A 531 -16.67 -18.76 33.47
N TYR A 532 -17.58 -19.68 33.13
CA TYR A 532 -18.69 -19.41 32.22
C TYR A 532 -19.51 -18.17 32.62
N ILE A 533 -19.64 -17.91 33.93
CA ILE A 533 -20.35 -16.73 34.45
C ILE A 533 -19.59 -15.44 34.11
N GLN A 534 -18.27 -15.39 34.33
CA GLN A 534 -17.46 -14.23 33.96
C GLN A 534 -17.43 -14.00 32.44
N MET A 535 -17.27 -15.07 31.65
CA MET A 535 -17.34 -15.01 30.19
C MET A 535 -18.67 -14.43 29.72
N LYS A 536 -19.79 -14.87 30.30
CA LYS A 536 -21.13 -14.34 30.02
C LYS A 536 -21.27 -12.87 30.43
N GLN A 537 -20.74 -12.48 31.59
CA GLN A 537 -20.82 -11.10 32.07
C GLN A 537 -20.02 -10.12 31.20
N LEU A 538 -18.83 -10.51 30.74
CA LEU A 538 -18.03 -9.74 29.77
C LEU A 538 -18.81 -9.56 28.45
N ASP A 539 -19.36 -10.65 27.92
CA ASP A 539 -20.08 -10.65 26.65
C ASP A 539 -21.43 -9.89 26.71
N GLU A 540 -22.14 -9.95 27.84
CA GLU A 540 -23.38 -9.19 28.05
C GLU A 540 -23.14 -7.70 28.33
N THR A 541 -21.98 -7.32 28.87
CA THR A 541 -21.64 -5.92 29.19
C THR A 541 -20.99 -5.21 28.00
N PHE A 542 -20.02 -5.85 27.34
CA PHE A 542 -19.20 -5.24 26.29
C PHE A 542 -19.48 -5.78 24.88
N GLY A 543 -20.27 -6.86 24.75
CA GLY A 543 -20.77 -7.32 23.45
C GLY A 543 -19.72 -7.95 22.54
N PHE A 544 -18.62 -8.49 23.06
CA PHE A 544 -17.50 -9.00 22.25
C PHE A 544 -17.92 -10.01 21.18
N THR A 545 -18.87 -10.92 21.46
CA THR A 545 -19.41 -11.89 20.47
C THR A 545 -20.25 -11.22 19.37
N LYS A 546 -20.55 -9.94 19.49
CA LYS A 546 -21.31 -9.11 18.53
C LYS A 546 -20.47 -7.97 17.93
N SER A 547 -19.19 -7.86 18.27
CA SER A 547 -18.31 -6.84 17.70
C SER A 547 -18.17 -7.04 16.19
N GLY A 548 -18.16 -5.96 15.41
CA GLY A 548 -17.80 -6.00 13.99
C GLY A 548 -16.29 -5.95 13.76
N ASN A 549 -15.51 -5.52 14.76
CA ASN A 549 -14.05 -5.40 14.65
C ASN A 549 -13.39 -6.80 14.61
N SER A 550 -12.73 -7.09 13.48
CA SER A 550 -12.12 -8.41 13.23
C SER A 550 -10.97 -8.76 14.18
N GLU A 551 -10.20 -7.78 14.65
CA GLU A 551 -9.10 -8.00 15.59
C GLU A 551 -9.66 -8.36 16.99
N ILE A 552 -10.71 -7.65 17.45
CA ILE A 552 -11.39 -7.90 18.72
C ILE A 552 -12.09 -9.26 18.70
N LEU A 553 -12.81 -9.61 17.62
CA LEU A 553 -13.42 -10.95 17.46
C LEU A 553 -12.37 -12.06 17.52
N ALA A 554 -11.28 -11.94 16.73
CA ALA A 554 -10.25 -12.97 16.65
C ALA A 554 -9.51 -13.16 17.99
N ALA A 555 -9.28 -12.09 18.76
CA ALA A 555 -8.76 -12.16 20.11
C ALA A 555 -9.77 -12.82 21.07
N TRP A 556 -11.04 -12.38 21.05
CA TRP A 556 -12.09 -12.93 21.91
C TRP A 556 -12.30 -14.43 21.68
N PHE A 557 -12.23 -14.91 20.44
CA PHE A 557 -12.33 -16.34 20.13
C PHE A 557 -11.27 -17.19 20.84
N GLN A 558 -10.08 -16.67 21.13
CA GLN A 558 -9.08 -17.43 21.91
C GLN A 558 -9.63 -17.75 23.31
N HIS A 559 -10.28 -16.79 23.97
CA HIS A 559 -10.88 -16.95 25.29
C HIS A 559 -12.18 -17.77 25.24
N THR A 560 -13.01 -17.64 24.20
CA THR A 560 -14.25 -18.44 24.10
C THR A 560 -13.99 -19.90 23.74
N ILE A 561 -12.98 -20.19 22.92
CA ILE A 561 -12.53 -21.55 22.63
C ILE A 561 -11.97 -22.20 23.91
N ALA A 562 -11.02 -21.53 24.59
CA ALA A 562 -10.33 -22.05 25.76
C ALA A 562 -11.27 -22.30 26.96
N ASN A 563 -12.21 -21.38 27.23
CA ASN A 563 -13.18 -21.49 28.33
C ASN A 563 -14.51 -22.14 27.89
N ASN A 564 -14.57 -22.69 26.67
CA ASN A 564 -15.74 -23.36 26.07
C ASN A 564 -17.06 -22.54 26.14
N TYR A 565 -16.98 -21.23 25.89
CA TYR A 565 -18.10 -20.30 25.93
C TYR A 565 -18.99 -20.45 24.69
N LYS A 566 -19.94 -21.40 24.80
CA LYS A 566 -20.87 -21.82 23.74
C LYS A 566 -21.57 -20.72 22.92
N PRO A 567 -21.98 -19.55 23.48
CA PRO A 567 -22.65 -18.51 22.67
C PRO A 567 -21.84 -17.98 21.49
N ALA A 568 -20.51 -18.09 21.53
CA ALA A 568 -19.64 -17.64 20.44
C ALA A 568 -19.33 -18.69 19.35
N ASP A 569 -19.66 -19.97 19.55
CA ASP A 569 -19.30 -21.04 18.60
C ASP A 569 -19.82 -20.78 17.18
N GLN A 570 -21.03 -20.23 17.04
CA GLN A 570 -21.63 -19.92 15.74
C GLN A 570 -20.95 -18.71 15.08
N VAL A 571 -20.74 -17.61 15.80
CA VAL A 571 -20.11 -16.40 15.26
C VAL A 571 -18.66 -16.69 14.85
N MET A 572 -17.94 -17.50 15.63
CA MET A 572 -16.61 -18.01 15.27
C MET A 572 -16.65 -18.85 13.99
N SER A 573 -17.64 -19.74 13.83
CA SER A 573 -17.83 -20.52 12.60
C SER A 573 -18.08 -19.62 11.39
N ASP A 574 -19.01 -18.67 11.51
CA ASP A 574 -19.38 -17.76 10.42
C ASP A 574 -18.23 -16.82 10.04
N PHE A 575 -17.47 -16.34 11.03
CA PHE A 575 -16.24 -15.56 10.79
C PHE A 575 -15.19 -16.39 10.03
N LEU A 576 -14.91 -17.62 10.47
CA LEU A 576 -13.96 -18.51 9.81
C LEU A 576 -14.38 -18.89 8.37
N VAL A 577 -15.68 -18.94 8.07
CA VAL A 577 -16.20 -19.21 6.71
C VAL A 577 -16.07 -18.00 5.78
N ASN A 578 -16.15 -16.77 6.30
CA ASN A 578 -16.23 -15.55 5.49
C ASN A 578 -14.91 -14.73 5.42
N VAL A 579 -13.92 -15.01 6.27
CA VAL A 579 -12.64 -14.27 6.32
C VAL A 579 -11.49 -15.14 5.78
N GLY A 580 -10.69 -14.63 4.83
CA GLY A 580 -9.55 -15.34 4.25
C GLY A 580 -8.17 -15.03 4.86
N ARG A 581 -8.05 -14.00 5.72
CA ARG A 581 -6.77 -13.47 6.20
C ARG A 581 -6.09 -14.41 7.21
N ARG A 582 -4.89 -14.92 6.87
CA ARG A 582 -4.11 -15.86 7.71
C ARG A 582 -3.89 -15.39 9.15
N LYS A 583 -3.78 -14.07 9.38
CA LYS A 583 -3.65 -13.43 10.72
C LYS A 583 -4.76 -13.89 11.68
N PHE A 584 -6.00 -14.03 11.21
CA PHE A 584 -7.14 -14.40 12.05
C PHE A 584 -7.43 -15.90 12.03
N LEU A 585 -7.23 -16.54 10.88
CA LEU A 585 -7.47 -17.98 10.71
C LEU A 585 -6.51 -18.82 11.55
N THR A 586 -5.19 -18.55 11.44
CA THR A 586 -4.15 -19.44 12.00
C THR A 586 -4.21 -19.55 13.53
N PRO A 587 -4.36 -18.45 14.31
CA PRO A 587 -4.51 -18.56 15.77
C PRO A 587 -5.80 -19.29 16.16
N THR A 588 -6.93 -18.96 15.52
CA THR A 588 -8.24 -19.52 15.84
C THR A 588 -8.31 -21.03 15.58
N TYR A 589 -7.78 -21.51 14.44
CA TYR A 589 -7.68 -22.96 14.19
C TYR A 589 -6.66 -23.64 15.12
N LYS A 590 -5.53 -23.00 15.47
CA LYS A 590 -4.60 -23.51 16.50
C LYS A 590 -5.28 -23.64 17.87
N ALA A 591 -6.09 -22.67 18.28
CA ALA A 591 -6.85 -22.72 19.52
C ALA A 591 -7.90 -23.84 19.52
N LEU A 592 -8.61 -24.07 18.41
CA LEU A 592 -9.53 -25.21 18.28
C LEU A 592 -8.79 -26.54 18.42
N LEU A 593 -7.61 -26.70 17.81
CA LEU A 593 -6.78 -27.90 17.97
C LEU A 593 -6.30 -28.07 19.43
N ALA A 594 -5.83 -27.00 20.07
CA ALA A 594 -5.38 -27.02 21.47
C ALA A 594 -6.52 -27.37 22.46
N ALA A 595 -7.74 -26.93 22.18
CA ALA A 595 -8.95 -27.30 22.92
C ALA A 595 -9.53 -28.68 22.57
N GLY A 596 -8.83 -29.48 21.74
CA GLY A 596 -9.27 -30.82 21.31
C GLY A 596 -10.42 -30.82 20.29
N LYS A 597 -10.85 -29.67 19.79
CA LYS A 597 -11.99 -29.47 18.87
C LYS A 597 -11.63 -29.75 17.40
N LYS A 598 -10.77 -30.74 17.11
CA LYS A 598 -10.26 -30.99 15.75
C LYS A 598 -11.37 -31.29 14.72
N ASP A 599 -12.37 -32.09 15.09
CA ASP A 599 -13.46 -32.43 14.17
C ASP A 599 -14.34 -31.21 13.84
N GLN A 600 -14.54 -30.29 14.80
CA GLN A 600 -15.21 -29.01 14.57
C GLN A 600 -14.37 -28.12 13.66
N ALA A 601 -13.05 -28.05 13.87
CA ALA A 601 -12.14 -27.29 13.00
C ALA A 601 -12.19 -27.79 11.54
N ILE A 602 -12.13 -29.11 11.32
CA ILE A 602 -12.25 -29.69 9.97
C ILE A 602 -13.64 -29.46 9.37
N ALA A 603 -14.72 -29.58 10.15
CA ALA A 603 -16.08 -29.33 9.67
C ALA A 603 -16.28 -27.88 9.19
N ILE A 604 -15.79 -26.89 9.95
CA ILE A 604 -15.81 -25.47 9.56
C ILE A 604 -14.91 -25.26 8.32
N TYR A 605 -13.70 -25.81 8.33
CA TYR A 605 -12.75 -25.65 7.25
C TYR A 605 -13.25 -26.22 5.92
N ASN A 606 -13.95 -27.36 5.91
CA ASN A 606 -14.55 -27.92 4.70
C ASN A 606 -15.60 -26.99 4.04
N ILE A 607 -16.25 -26.12 4.82
CA ILE A 607 -17.18 -25.09 4.33
C ILE A 607 -16.42 -23.84 3.88
N ALA A 608 -15.35 -23.48 4.59
CA ALA A 608 -14.57 -22.26 4.38
C ALA A 608 -13.55 -22.35 3.24
N ARG A 609 -12.93 -23.52 3.03
CA ARG A 609 -11.83 -23.77 2.08
C ARG A 609 -12.11 -23.31 0.64
N PRO A 610 -13.33 -23.46 0.07
CA PRO A 610 -13.65 -22.92 -1.27
C PRO A 610 -13.63 -21.39 -1.36
N ASN A 611 -13.75 -20.67 -0.23
CA ASN A 611 -13.72 -19.21 -0.17
C ASN A 611 -12.29 -18.67 0.03
N TYR A 612 -11.34 -19.49 0.50
CA TYR A 612 -9.99 -19.06 0.88
C TYR A 612 -9.09 -18.81 -0.33
N HIS A 613 -8.05 -17.98 -0.13
CA HIS A 613 -6.94 -17.89 -1.07
C HIS A 613 -6.06 -19.17 -1.02
N SER A 614 -5.29 -19.46 -2.07
CA SER A 614 -4.40 -20.64 -2.14
C SER A 614 -3.42 -20.70 -0.98
N VAL A 615 -2.79 -19.57 -0.63
CA VAL A 615 -1.83 -19.43 0.48
C VAL A 615 -2.49 -19.72 1.84
N ALA A 616 -3.73 -19.27 2.06
CA ALA A 616 -4.49 -19.58 3.26
C ALA A 616 -4.93 -21.06 3.27
N THR A 617 -5.36 -21.58 2.13
CA THR A 617 -5.74 -22.98 1.92
C THR A 617 -4.59 -23.91 2.30
N GLN A 618 -3.41 -23.76 1.70
CA GLN A 618 -2.21 -24.55 2.02
C GLN A 618 -1.87 -24.50 3.52
N THR A 619 -1.82 -23.30 4.11
CA THR A 619 -1.46 -23.14 5.53
C THR A 619 -2.45 -23.90 6.43
N MET A 620 -3.73 -23.97 6.06
CA MET A 620 -4.77 -24.67 6.84
C MET A 620 -4.87 -26.17 6.53
N ASP A 621 -4.63 -26.60 5.29
CA ASP A 621 -4.50 -28.03 4.92
C ASP A 621 -3.38 -28.68 5.73
N GLU A 622 -2.20 -28.04 5.78
CA GLU A 622 -1.06 -28.47 6.59
C GLU A 622 -1.37 -28.49 8.09
N LEU A 623 -1.97 -27.41 8.63
CA LEU A 623 -2.30 -27.28 10.05
C LEU A 623 -3.34 -28.31 10.52
N LEU A 624 -4.36 -28.60 9.70
CA LEU A 624 -5.44 -29.52 10.04
C LEU A 624 -5.14 -30.96 9.63
N GLY A 625 -4.19 -31.19 8.72
CA GLY A 625 -3.88 -32.49 8.14
C GLY A 625 -4.93 -32.96 7.12
N VAL A 626 -5.45 -32.02 6.33
CA VAL A 626 -6.40 -32.25 5.22
C VAL A 626 -5.62 -32.30 3.90
N LYS A 627 -6.11 -33.04 2.90
CA LYS A 627 -5.52 -33.21 1.57
C LYS A 627 -6.61 -33.19 0.50
#